data_AF-A0A956BQH3-F1
#
_entry.id   AF-A0A956BQH3-F1
#
_cell.length_a   1.000
_cell.length_b   1.000
_cell.length_c   1.000
_cell.angle_alpha   90.00
_cell.angle_beta   90.00
_cell.angle_gamma   90.00
#
_symmetry.space_group_name_H-M   'P 1'
#
loop_
_entity.id
_entity.type
_entity.pdbx_description
1 polymer ?
#
loop_
_entity_poly.entity_id
_entity_poly.type
_entity_poly.pdbx_seq_one_letter_code
_entity_poly.pdbx_strand_id
1 'polypeptide(L)'
;METPWAASVIAELAAGRAVEVPGVGEFSWVQGHSAQRVVQAVHFRSSPELSAQVRGDGPLEGFAAALRDDRRVVVEGLGTFEVRERRGGPQTFTRLP
;
A
#
# COMPACT_ATOMS: atom_id res chain seq x y z
N MET A 1 -7.90 -9.55 10.07
CA MET A 1 -6.83 -9.97 9.14
C MET A 1 -5.50 -9.65 9.79
N GLU A 2 -4.58 -10.59 9.83
CA GLU A 2 -3.23 -10.32 10.34
C GLU A 2 -2.34 -9.79 9.21
N THR A 3 -1.73 -8.63 9.43
CA THR A 3 -0.72 -8.03 8.54
C THR A 3 0.62 -8.02 9.27
N PRO A 4 1.31 -9.17 9.40
CA PRO A 4 2.51 -9.28 10.24
C PRO A 4 3.67 -8.39 9.76
N TRP A 5 3.66 -8.00 8.50
CA TRP A 5 4.61 -7.06 7.90
C TRP A 5 4.38 -5.60 8.32
N ALA A 6 3.20 -5.23 8.82
CA ALA A 6 2.83 -3.83 9.06
C ALA A 6 3.71 -3.16 10.12
N ALA A 7 3.97 -3.86 11.24
CA ALA A 7 4.83 -3.36 12.30
C ALA A 7 6.26 -3.08 11.81
N SER A 8 6.82 -3.97 10.98
CA SER A 8 8.14 -3.78 10.38
C SER A 8 8.15 -2.58 9.43
N VAL A 9 7.13 -2.42 8.59
CA VAL A 9 7.02 -1.24 7.70
C VAL A 9 6.97 0.06 8.51
N ILE A 10 6.19 0.11 9.59
CA ILE A 10 6.10 1.29 10.46
C ILE A 10 7.47 1.62 11.06
N ALA A 11 8.18 0.62 11.61
CA ALA A 11 9.47 0.82 12.24
C ALA A 11 10.54 1.33 11.26
N GLU A 12 10.58 0.76 10.06
CA GLU A 12 11.53 1.15 9.01
C GLU A 12 11.22 2.55 8.44
N LEU A 13 9.95 2.87 8.20
CA LEU A 13 9.54 4.21 7.79
C LEU A 13 9.84 5.25 8.88
N ALA A 14 9.64 4.92 10.16
CA ALA A 14 10.02 5.79 11.27
C ALA A 14 11.54 6.03 11.33
N ALA A 15 12.33 5.06 10.87
CA ALA A 15 13.78 5.20 10.71
C ALA A 15 14.20 5.88 9.39
N GLY A 16 13.25 6.37 8.59
CA GLY A 16 13.49 7.06 7.34
C GLY A 16 13.89 6.15 6.17
N ARG A 17 13.66 4.84 6.25
CA ARG A 17 14.02 3.86 5.22
C ARG A 17 12.82 3.45 4.39
N ALA A 18 13.07 3.19 3.10
CA ALA A 18 12.09 2.53 2.24
C ALA A 18 12.04 1.03 2.54
N VAL A 19 10.87 0.42 2.35
CA VAL A 19 10.60 -0.98 2.69
C VAL A 19 9.92 -1.66 1.53
N GLU A 20 10.47 -2.78 1.10
CA GLU A 20 9.79 -3.69 0.18
C GLU A 20 9.20 -4.86 0.97
N VAL A 21 7.90 -5.07 0.83
CA VAL A 21 7.20 -6.22 1.40
C VAL A 21 6.91 -7.19 0.25
N PRO A 22 7.53 -8.39 0.24
CA PRO A 22 7.30 -9.40 -0.79
C PRO A 22 5.81 -9.70 -0.96
N GLY A 23 5.35 -9.78 -2.22
CA GLY A 23 3.95 -10.01 -2.55
C GLY A 23 3.01 -8.83 -2.30
N VAL A 24 3.45 -7.74 -1.65
CA VAL A 24 2.60 -6.58 -1.33
C VAL A 24 3.03 -5.34 -2.11
N GLY A 25 4.28 -4.89 -1.95
CA GLY A 25 4.76 -3.67 -2.60
C GLY A 25 5.80 -2.90 -1.79
N GLU A 26 6.12 -1.71 -2.30
CA GLU A 26 7.12 -0.81 -1.74
C GLU A 26 6.45 0.34 -0.98
N PHE A 27 6.98 0.65 0.21
CA PHE A 27 6.66 1.81 1.02
C PHE A 27 7.86 2.74 1.09
N SER A 28 7.70 4.00 0.71
CA SER A 28 8.79 4.98 0.74
C SER A 28 8.30 6.37 1.08
N TRP A 29 9.15 7.19 1.70
CA TRP A 29 8.84 8.60 1.91
C TRP A 29 9.02 9.38 0.61
N VAL A 30 8.01 10.17 0.26
CA VAL A 30 8.11 11.16 -0.82
C VAL A 30 8.00 12.56 -0.23
N GLN A 31 8.86 13.45 -0.72
CA GLN A 31 8.81 14.88 -0.43
C GLN A 31 8.24 15.62 -1.62
N GLY A 32 7.02 16.14 -1.45
CA GLY A 32 6.43 17.09 -2.36
C GLY A 32 6.78 18.52 -1.96
N HIS A 33 7.24 19.32 -2.91
CA HIS A 33 7.39 20.75 -2.70
C HIS A 33 6.16 21.44 -3.29
N SER A 34 5.35 22.08 -2.46
CA SER A 34 4.39 23.07 -2.94
C SER A 34 5.02 24.46 -2.78
N ALA A 35 4.48 25.47 -3.47
CA ALA A 35 4.95 26.85 -3.37
C ALA A 35 4.93 27.43 -1.93
N GLN A 36 4.30 26.72 -0.98
CA GLN A 36 4.05 27.20 0.38
C GLN A 36 4.56 26.26 1.48
N ARG A 37 4.97 25.02 1.16
CA ARG A 37 5.48 24.05 2.16
C ARG A 37 6.13 22.81 1.53
N VAL A 38 7.03 22.19 2.29
CA VAL A 38 7.46 20.80 2.07
C VAL A 38 6.42 19.88 2.69
N VAL A 39 5.88 18.95 1.91
CA VAL A 39 4.98 17.89 2.36
C VAL A 39 5.72 16.57 2.32
N GLN A 40 5.86 15.91 3.46
CA GLN A 40 6.30 14.52 3.54
C GLN A 40 5.07 13.62 3.57
N ALA A 41 5.05 12.61 2.71
CA ALA A 41 4.00 11.59 2.68
C ALA A 41 4.63 10.22 2.46
N VAL A 42 4.03 9.16 3.01
CA VAL A 42 4.37 7.79 2.61
C VAL A 42 3.69 7.52 1.28
N HIS A 43 4.48 7.12 0.30
CA HIS A 43 4.05 6.60 -0.98
C HIS A 43 4.06 5.08 -0.92
N PHE A 44 2.98 4.47 -1.39
CA PHE A 44 2.87 3.02 -1.56
C PHE A 44 2.79 2.69 -3.04
N ARG A 45 3.66 1.79 -3.50
CA ARG A 45 3.62 1.21 -4.84
C ARG A 45 3.32 -0.28 -4.72
N SER A 46 2.15 -0.71 -5.19
CA SER A 46 1.80 -2.14 -5.20
C SER A 46 2.76 -2.95 -6.06
N SER A 47 3.08 -4.17 -5.61
CA SER A 47 3.84 -5.11 -6.41
C SER A 47 3.04 -5.54 -7.65
N PRO A 48 3.70 -6.00 -8.73
CA PRO A 48 3.01 -6.62 -9.87
C PRO A 48 2.15 -7.81 -9.46
N GLU A 49 2.63 -8.60 -8.49
CA GLU A 49 1.93 -9.76 -7.94
C GLU A 49 0.63 -9.36 -7.23
N LEU A 50 0.68 -8.39 -6.30
CA LEU A 50 -0.52 -7.89 -5.63
C LEU A 50 -1.52 -7.34 -6.66
N SER A 51 -1.01 -6.64 -7.66
CA SER A 51 -1.83 -6.07 -8.73
C SER A 51 -2.52 -7.15 -9.56
N ALA A 52 -1.84 -8.25 -9.88
CA ALA A 52 -2.37 -9.40 -10.59
C ALA A 52 -3.44 -10.13 -9.74
N GLN A 53 -3.14 -10.43 -8.47
CA GLN A 53 -4.06 -11.09 -7.55
C GLN A 53 -5.36 -10.28 -7.37
N VAL A 54 -5.26 -8.96 -7.16
CA VAL A 54 -6.42 -8.07 -7.04
C VAL A 54 -7.23 -7.99 -8.34
N ARG A 55 -6.60 -8.19 -9.51
CA ARG A 55 -7.27 -8.30 -10.82
C ARG A 55 -7.96 -9.64 -11.03
N GLY A 56 -7.64 -10.63 -10.20
CA GLY A 56 -8.14 -12.00 -10.31
C GLY A 56 -7.25 -12.94 -11.10
N ASP A 57 -6.01 -12.54 -11.35
CA ASP A 57 -4.98 -13.37 -11.94
C ASP A 57 -4.22 -14.09 -10.81
N GLY A 58 -4.65 -15.32 -10.50
CA GLY A 58 -3.97 -16.21 -9.55
C GLY A 58 -4.70 -16.42 -8.21
N PRO A 59 -4.12 -17.26 -7.33
CA PRO A 59 -4.68 -17.55 -6.01
C PRO A 59 -4.67 -16.29 -5.12
N LEU A 60 -5.77 -16.06 -4.41
CA LEU A 60 -5.90 -14.98 -3.42
C LEU A 60 -5.62 -15.53 -2.03
N GLU A 61 -4.67 -14.93 -1.32
CA GLU A 61 -4.45 -15.22 0.08
C GLU A 61 -4.17 -13.95 0.88
N GLY A 62 -4.49 -14.00 2.18
CA GLY A 62 -4.16 -12.95 3.13
C GLY A 62 -4.59 -11.55 2.66
N PHE A 63 -3.65 -10.62 2.65
CA PHE A 63 -3.89 -9.20 2.34
C PHE A 63 -4.55 -8.96 0.97
N ALA A 64 -4.15 -9.68 -0.06
CA ALA A 64 -4.71 -9.52 -1.40
C ALA A 64 -6.18 -9.94 -1.47
N ALA A 65 -6.57 -10.97 -0.70
CA ALA A 65 -7.95 -11.44 -0.61
C ALA A 65 -8.88 -10.37 -0.03
N ALA A 66 -8.58 -9.82 1.16
CA ALA A 66 -9.43 -8.76 1.72
C ALA A 66 -9.41 -7.49 0.87
N LEU A 67 -8.27 -7.16 0.26
CA LEU A 67 -8.20 -5.99 -0.61
C LEU A 67 -9.07 -6.13 -1.86
N ARG A 68 -9.24 -7.35 -2.38
CA ARG A 68 -10.16 -7.64 -3.49
C ARG A 68 -11.62 -7.68 -3.05
N ASP A 69 -11.91 -8.32 -1.92
CA ASP A 69 -13.28 -8.53 -1.42
C ASP A 69 -13.91 -7.23 -0.92
N ASP A 70 -13.23 -6.53 0.00
CA ASP A 70 -13.75 -5.32 0.63
C ASP A 70 -13.45 -4.05 -0.18
N ARG A 71 -12.62 -4.17 -1.24
CA ARG A 71 -12.04 -3.06 -2.03
C ARG A 71 -11.26 -2.04 -1.20
N ARG A 72 -11.21 -2.21 0.13
CA ARG A 72 -10.63 -1.31 1.10
C ARG A 72 -10.18 -2.10 2.33
N VAL A 73 -8.92 -1.95 2.71
CA VAL A 73 -8.35 -2.55 3.91
C VAL A 73 -7.71 -1.46 4.75
N VAL A 74 -8.06 -1.40 6.03
CA VAL A 74 -7.40 -0.51 7.00
C VAL A 74 -6.33 -1.30 7.72
N VAL A 75 -5.09 -0.83 7.65
CA VAL A 75 -3.95 -1.36 8.41
C VAL A 75 -3.59 -0.34 9.46
N GLU A 76 -3.84 -0.69 10.72
CA GLU A 76 -3.58 0.18 11.85
C GLU A 76 -2.11 0.63 11.90
N GLY A 77 -1.88 1.92 12.15
CA GLY A 77 -0.55 2.52 12.17
C GLY A 77 0.09 2.76 10.78
N LEU A 78 -0.44 2.19 9.70
CA LEU A 78 0.00 2.48 8.34
C LEU A 78 -1.00 3.37 7.59
N GLY A 79 -2.25 2.93 7.45
CA GLY A 79 -3.25 3.68 6.71
C GLY A 79 -4.29 2.80 6.04
N THR A 80 -5.06 3.41 5.15
CA THR A 80 -6.10 2.73 4.37
C THR A 80 -5.60 2.42 2.97
N PHE A 81 -5.67 1.15 2.58
CA PHE A 81 -5.43 0.67 1.22
C PHE A 81 -6.77 0.56 0.49
N GLU A 82 -6.88 1.11 -0.71
CA GLU A 82 -8.10 1.08 -1.51
C GLU A 82 -7.79 0.63 -2.94
N VAL A 83 -8.61 -0.26 -3.49
CA VAL A 83 -8.60 -0.59 -4.91
C VAL A 83 -9.48 0.42 -5.62
N ARG A 84 -8.90 1.21 -6.53
CA ARG A 84 -9.67 2.09 -7.41
C ARG A 84 -9.57 1.63 -8.85
N GLU A 85 -10.71 1.62 -9.52
CA GLU A 85 -10.77 1.37 -10.96
C GLU A 85 -10.40 2.66 -11.70
N ARG A 86 -9.31 2.63 -12.47
CA ARG A 86 -8.98 3.68 -13.43
C ARG A 86 -9.09 3.13 -14.85
N ARG A 87 -9.23 4.01 -15.86
CA ARG A 87 -9.10 3.61 -17.27
C ARG A 87 -7.71 2.98 -17.46
N GLY A 88 -7.64 1.64 -17.50
CA GLY A 88 -6.40 0.87 -17.45
C GLY A 88 -6.35 -0.27 -16.40
N GLY A 89 -7.39 -0.44 -15.57
CA GLY A 89 -7.51 -1.54 -14.60
C GLY A 89 -7.45 -1.09 -13.13
N PRO A 90 -7.59 -2.02 -12.17
CA PRO A 90 -7.50 -1.70 -10.74
C PRO A 90 -6.07 -1.30 -10.36
N GLN A 91 -5.97 -0.27 -9.50
CA GLN A 91 -4.74 0.23 -8.87
C GLN A 91 -4.96 0.39 -7.36
N THR A 92 -3.95 0.06 -6.56
CA THR A 92 -4.00 0.20 -5.09
C THR A 92 -3.48 1.57 -4.67
N PHE A 93 -4.26 2.28 -3.85
CA PHE A 93 -3.91 3.57 -3.27
C PHE A 93 -3.77 3.44 -1.76
N THR A 94 -2.85 4.19 -1.17
CA THR A 94 -2.79 4.36 0.29
C THR A 94 -3.23 5.78 0.65
N ARG A 95 -4.14 5.89 1.62
CA ARG A 95 -4.44 7.15 2.31
C ARG A 95 -3.98 7.01 3.77
N LEU A 96 -2.95 7.76 4.12
CA LEU A 96 -2.49 7.91 5.50
C LEU A 96 -3.41 8.90 6.24
N PRO A 97 -3.61 8.73 7.56
CA PRO A 97 -4.24 9.75 8.39
C PRO A 97 -3.46 11.07 8.40
#